data_AF-A0AAB0A0M2-F1
#
_entry.id   AF-A0AAB0A0M2-F1
#
_cell.length_a   1.000
_cell.length_b   1.000
_cell.length_c   1.000
_cell.angle_alpha   90.00
_cell.angle_beta   90.00
_cell.angle_gamma   90.00
#
_symmetry.space_group_name_H-M   'P 1'
#
loop_
_entity.id
_entity.type
_entity.pdbx_description
1 polymer ?
#
loop_
_entity_poly.entity_id
_entity_poly.type
_entity_poly.pdbx_seq_one_letter_code
_entity_poly.pdbx_strand_id
1 'polypeptide(L)'
;MEFLKSETSSKQNIQKEINVILLGETGSGKSTLINYFTNYFHNGTLENLKIAIPTKHHVATEDLKHHEYNVQDTSKSKTRACAVYNFRKEDTIYNFIDTPGLSDTEGLIQDDFNIEQILGAAEQSGVLTAIILVINGTQARATVTLRNTLCLVKSSIPDVLLQNLIVVLTNCFAASANFEMVHLKPWTVPEANVFHMNNCALSRPLALWVKNIHMKTYLEKEWQCSMETIEKLIHNLTQLGGKTTEAFTQMRMKRDKIKSQLHSILLDVKKFQNVSKNEEIQFKIGNLDSEIAAVKDALDEKTAEIPKCCRELKMLCSQFNFVDELQGIFDIMERDARTLTSMVVRADAEKRIRNVKHVVDTLTSAEKSG
;
A
#
# COMPACT_ATOMS: atom_id res chain seq x y z
N MET A 1 -54.88 -11.02 -37.71
CA MET A 1 -53.51 -11.42 -37.32
C MET A 1 -52.75 -10.16 -36.95
N GLU A 2 -52.96 -9.68 -35.72
CA GLU A 2 -52.12 -8.64 -35.12
C GLU A 2 -50.95 -9.35 -34.43
N PHE A 3 -49.73 -9.05 -34.88
CA PHE A 3 -48.51 -9.48 -34.21
C PHE A 3 -48.16 -8.47 -33.13
N LEU A 4 -48.37 -8.87 -31.87
CA LEU A 4 -47.82 -8.23 -30.69
C LEU A 4 -46.29 -8.28 -30.76
N LYS A 5 -45.65 -7.11 -30.89
CA LYS A 5 -44.21 -6.95 -30.58
C LYS A 5 -44.06 -6.91 -29.06
N SER A 6 -43.52 -7.97 -28.48
CA SER A 6 -43.04 -7.97 -27.09
C SER A 6 -41.69 -7.26 -27.04
N GLU A 7 -41.68 -5.99 -26.61
CA GLU A 7 -40.46 -5.33 -26.17
C GLU A 7 -40.12 -5.79 -24.74
N THR A 8 -39.40 -6.91 -24.62
CA THR A 8 -38.65 -7.21 -23.40
C THR A 8 -37.39 -6.37 -23.39
N SER A 9 -37.50 -5.16 -22.83
CA SER A 9 -36.35 -4.34 -22.46
C SER A 9 -35.62 -5.04 -21.30
N SER A 10 -34.56 -5.79 -21.61
CA SER A 10 -33.64 -6.35 -20.63
C SER A 10 -32.95 -5.21 -19.87
N LYS A 11 -33.49 -4.83 -18.71
CA LYS A 11 -32.75 -4.03 -17.73
C LYS A 11 -31.53 -4.88 -17.33
N GLN A 12 -30.35 -4.52 -17.83
CA GLN A 12 -29.09 -4.97 -17.24
C GLN A 12 -29.11 -4.50 -15.78
N ASN A 13 -29.32 -5.43 -14.85
CA ASN A 13 -29.22 -5.14 -13.43
C ASN A 13 -27.74 -4.82 -13.18
N ILE A 14 -27.40 -3.54 -13.10
CA ILE A 14 -26.04 -3.10 -12.77
C ILE A 14 -25.80 -3.52 -11.33
N GLN A 15 -25.09 -4.63 -11.16
CA GLN A 15 -24.68 -5.12 -9.85
C GLN A 15 -23.75 -4.10 -9.20
N LYS A 16 -24.07 -3.66 -7.98
CA LYS A 16 -23.23 -2.72 -7.25
C LYS A 16 -21.95 -3.44 -6.82
N GLU A 17 -20.79 -2.88 -7.13
CA GLU A 17 -19.49 -3.41 -6.69
C GLU A 17 -18.91 -2.54 -5.58
N ILE A 18 -18.44 -3.19 -4.52
CA ILE A 18 -17.75 -2.58 -3.39
C ILE A 18 -16.34 -3.15 -3.36
N ASN A 19 -15.38 -2.35 -3.81
CA ASN A 19 -13.97 -2.75 -3.89
C ASN A 19 -13.20 -2.15 -2.70
N VAL A 20 -12.59 -3.02 -1.90
CA VAL A 20 -11.95 -2.63 -0.63
C VAL A 20 -10.56 -3.23 -0.55
N ILE A 21 -9.56 -2.39 -0.32
CA ILE A 21 -8.18 -2.84 -0.12
C ILE A 21 -7.82 -2.82 1.37
N LEU A 22 -7.20 -3.89 1.87
CA LEU A 22 -6.79 -4.02 3.25
C LEU A 22 -5.29 -3.71 3.37
N LEU A 23 -4.92 -2.73 4.19
CA LEU A 23 -3.53 -2.34 4.44
C LEU A 23 -3.16 -2.46 5.91
N GLY A 24 -1.90 -2.69 6.22
CA GLY A 24 -1.41 -2.73 7.60
C GLY A 24 -0.14 -3.55 7.76
N GLU A 25 0.46 -3.47 8.95
CA GLU A 25 1.68 -4.18 9.32
C GLU A 25 1.51 -5.69 9.19
N THR A 26 2.60 -6.42 8.99
CA THR A 26 2.62 -7.87 9.20
C THR A 26 2.08 -8.23 10.59
N GLY A 27 1.14 -9.18 10.66
CA GLY A 27 0.52 -9.61 11.92
C GLY A 27 -0.56 -8.68 12.48
N SER A 28 -0.93 -7.58 11.80
CA SER A 28 -2.00 -6.68 12.26
C SER A 28 -3.40 -7.31 12.23
N GLY A 29 -3.57 -8.43 11.51
CA GLY A 29 -4.82 -9.20 11.46
C GLY A 29 -5.61 -9.09 10.16
N LYS A 30 -5.01 -8.63 9.06
CA LYS A 30 -5.65 -8.54 7.72
C LYS A 30 -6.29 -9.86 7.27
N SER A 31 -5.50 -10.95 7.17
CA SER A 31 -6.01 -12.28 6.80
C SER A 31 -7.09 -12.78 7.76
N THR A 32 -6.95 -12.49 9.05
CA THR A 32 -7.96 -12.83 10.06
C THR A 32 -9.26 -12.06 9.81
N LEU A 33 -9.18 -10.77 9.45
CA LEU A 33 -10.34 -9.95 9.10
C LEU A 33 -11.07 -10.51 7.87
N ILE A 34 -10.34 -10.98 6.84
CA ILE A 34 -10.95 -11.69 5.70
C ILE A 34 -11.72 -12.93 6.15
N ASN A 35 -11.16 -13.73 7.06
CA ASN A 35 -11.88 -14.88 7.61
C ASN A 35 -13.14 -14.46 8.39
N TYR A 36 -13.12 -13.34 9.10
CA TYR A 36 -14.32 -12.78 9.74
C TYR A 36 -15.37 -12.36 8.70
N PHE A 37 -14.98 -11.70 7.60
CA PHE A 37 -15.90 -11.45 6.48
C PHE A 37 -16.46 -12.74 5.88
N THR A 38 -15.60 -13.75 5.70
CA THR A 38 -16.02 -15.06 5.18
C THR A 38 -17.11 -15.69 6.06
N ASN A 39 -16.94 -15.65 7.38
CA ASN A 39 -17.96 -16.12 8.32
C ASN A 39 -19.24 -15.29 8.24
N TYR A 40 -19.14 -13.96 8.12
CA TYR A 40 -20.31 -13.10 7.97
C TYR A 40 -21.10 -13.41 6.69
N PHE A 41 -20.43 -13.51 5.54
CA PHE A 41 -21.08 -13.72 4.25
C PHE A 41 -21.55 -15.16 4.02
N HIS A 42 -20.87 -16.16 4.59
CA HIS A 42 -21.22 -17.58 4.43
C HIS A 42 -21.94 -18.17 5.66
N ASN A 43 -22.47 -17.31 6.54
CA ASN A 43 -23.25 -17.69 7.72
C ASN A 43 -22.51 -18.68 8.64
N GLY A 44 -21.22 -18.43 8.87
CA GLY A 44 -20.37 -19.22 9.77
C GLY A 44 -20.74 -19.07 11.24
N THR A 45 -20.49 -20.13 12.01
CA THR A 45 -20.71 -20.15 13.47
C THR A 45 -19.46 -20.66 14.18
N LEU A 46 -19.38 -20.55 15.50
CA LEU A 46 -18.26 -21.09 16.28
C LEU A 46 -18.12 -22.62 16.14
N GLU A 47 -19.21 -23.33 15.86
CA GLU A 47 -19.23 -24.77 15.60
C GLU A 47 -18.87 -25.11 14.15
N ASN A 48 -19.09 -24.18 13.22
CA ASN A 48 -18.89 -24.36 11.79
C ASN A 48 -18.24 -23.10 11.19
N LEU A 49 -16.96 -22.91 11.54
CA LEU A 49 -16.18 -21.78 11.05
C LEU A 49 -15.93 -21.89 9.54
N LYS A 50 -16.11 -20.76 8.85
CA LYS A 50 -15.85 -20.58 7.42
C LYS A 50 -14.49 -19.90 7.26
N ILE A 51 -13.52 -20.61 6.72
CA ILE A 51 -12.13 -20.16 6.64
C ILE A 51 -11.73 -20.07 5.16
N ALA A 52 -11.52 -18.85 4.69
CA ALA A 52 -10.98 -18.58 3.36
C ALA A 52 -9.46 -18.73 3.34
N ILE A 53 -8.81 -18.23 4.40
CA ILE A 53 -7.37 -18.13 4.50
C ILE A 53 -6.88 -19.01 5.64
N PRO A 54 -6.02 -20.02 5.39
CA PRO A 54 -5.51 -20.87 6.45
C PRO A 54 -4.68 -20.05 7.44
N THR A 55 -4.85 -20.35 8.73
CA THR A 55 -4.10 -19.73 9.83
C THR A 55 -3.38 -20.81 10.64
N LYS A 56 -2.56 -20.41 11.62
CA LYS A 56 -1.83 -21.35 12.50
C LYS A 56 -2.73 -22.41 13.14
N HIS A 57 -4.00 -22.08 13.36
CA HIS A 57 -4.94 -22.91 14.11
C HIS A 57 -6.12 -23.43 13.29
N HIS A 58 -6.32 -22.92 12.07
CA HIS A 58 -7.48 -23.24 11.25
C HIS A 58 -7.07 -23.50 9.81
N VAL A 59 -7.50 -24.64 9.27
CA VAL A 59 -7.36 -24.97 7.85
C VAL A 59 -8.44 -24.26 7.04
N ALA A 60 -8.17 -23.99 5.76
CA ALA A 60 -9.17 -23.43 4.86
C ALA A 60 -10.33 -24.43 4.65
N THR A 61 -11.55 -23.92 4.60
CA THR A 61 -12.79 -24.69 4.42
C THR A 61 -13.57 -24.30 3.17
N GLU A 62 -13.39 -23.07 2.68
CA GLU A 62 -14.23 -22.50 1.62
C GLU A 62 -13.64 -22.66 0.20
N ASP A 63 -12.53 -23.37 0.06
CA ASP A 63 -11.79 -23.58 -1.21
C ASP A 63 -11.56 -22.28 -2.01
N LEU A 64 -11.42 -21.16 -1.30
CA LEU A 64 -11.10 -19.86 -1.88
C LEU A 64 -9.60 -19.80 -2.13
N LYS A 65 -9.21 -19.31 -3.31
CA LYS A 65 -7.80 -19.13 -3.67
C LYS A 65 -7.12 -18.19 -2.67
N HIS A 66 -6.03 -18.64 -2.08
CA HIS A 66 -5.21 -17.86 -1.16
C HIS A 66 -3.73 -17.98 -1.54
N HIS A 67 -2.94 -16.96 -1.16
CA HIS A 67 -1.50 -16.89 -1.41
C HIS A 67 -0.65 -16.93 -0.12
N GLU A 68 -1.20 -17.52 0.94
CA GLU A 68 -0.50 -17.77 2.20
C GLU A 68 0.63 -18.79 2.02
N TYR A 69 1.84 -18.44 2.47
CA TYR A 69 2.99 -19.33 2.54
C TYR A 69 3.52 -19.43 3.97
N ASN A 70 3.95 -20.63 4.37
CA ASN A 70 4.57 -20.90 5.68
C ASN A 70 3.76 -20.41 6.89
N VAL A 71 2.52 -20.89 7.01
CA VAL A 71 1.54 -20.51 8.05
C VAL A 71 2.07 -20.63 9.50
N GLN A 72 3.11 -21.46 9.70
CA GLN A 72 3.77 -21.71 11.00
C GLN A 72 4.77 -20.64 11.42
N ASP A 73 5.33 -19.86 10.48
CA ASP A 73 6.28 -18.78 10.78
C ASP A 73 5.52 -17.48 11.04
N THR A 74 5.67 -16.91 12.23
CA THR A 74 5.02 -15.66 12.64
C THR A 74 5.90 -14.43 12.44
N SER A 75 7.16 -14.62 12.01
CA SER A 75 8.13 -13.53 11.86
C SER A 75 8.11 -12.83 10.50
N LYS A 76 7.32 -13.36 9.55
CA LYS A 76 7.25 -12.88 8.16
C LYS A 76 5.81 -12.64 7.68
N SER A 77 5.67 -11.78 6.67
CA SER A 77 4.43 -11.61 5.92
C SER A 77 4.06 -12.95 5.29
N LYS A 78 2.84 -13.39 5.56
CA LYS A 78 2.36 -14.68 5.09
C LYS A 78 1.70 -14.59 3.72
N THR A 79 1.05 -13.45 3.43
CA THR A 79 0.58 -13.07 2.10
C THR A 79 1.76 -12.55 1.27
N ARG A 80 2.10 -13.26 0.18
CA ARG A 80 3.20 -12.87 -0.75
C ARG A 80 2.75 -12.17 -2.03
N ALA A 81 1.46 -12.26 -2.34
CA ALA A 81 0.84 -11.61 -3.49
C ALA A 81 -0.58 -11.18 -3.11
N CYS A 82 -1.08 -10.11 -3.72
CA CYS A 82 -2.44 -9.66 -3.49
C CYS A 82 -3.45 -10.75 -3.87
N ALA A 83 -4.46 -10.96 -3.04
CA ALA A 83 -5.54 -11.91 -3.29
C ALA A 83 -6.89 -11.19 -3.18
N VAL A 84 -7.81 -11.49 -4.09
CA VAL A 84 -9.16 -10.90 -4.09
C VAL A 84 -10.16 -11.93 -3.60
N TYR A 85 -10.86 -11.61 -2.51
CA TYR A 85 -11.93 -12.41 -1.94
C TYR A 85 -13.26 -11.78 -2.31
N ASN A 86 -14.04 -12.50 -3.12
CA ASN A 86 -15.33 -12.07 -3.62
C ASN A 86 -16.46 -12.65 -2.77
N PHE A 87 -17.35 -11.79 -2.31
CA PHE A 87 -18.58 -12.19 -1.63
C PHE A 87 -19.78 -11.51 -2.28
N ARG A 88 -20.92 -12.19 -2.30
CA ARG A 88 -22.17 -11.62 -2.78
C ARG A 88 -23.17 -11.55 -1.64
N LYS A 89 -23.81 -10.39 -1.48
CA LYS A 89 -24.97 -10.22 -0.60
C LYS A 89 -25.99 -9.35 -1.33
N GLU A 90 -27.21 -9.88 -1.48
CA GLU A 90 -28.28 -9.24 -2.25
C GLU A 90 -27.81 -8.91 -3.69
N ASP A 91 -27.96 -7.66 -4.13
CA ASP A 91 -27.55 -7.15 -5.44
C ASP A 91 -26.13 -6.54 -5.44
N THR A 92 -25.36 -6.74 -4.36
CA THR A 92 -24.03 -6.15 -4.18
C THR A 92 -22.94 -7.22 -4.15
N ILE A 93 -21.86 -6.97 -4.89
CA ILE A 93 -20.61 -7.73 -4.84
C ILE A 93 -19.61 -6.97 -3.97
N TYR A 94 -18.97 -7.68 -3.05
CA TYR A 94 -17.90 -7.18 -2.19
C TYR A 94 -16.59 -7.85 -2.60
N ASN A 95 -15.63 -7.06 -3.03
CA ASN A 95 -14.28 -7.50 -3.39
C ASN A 95 -13.30 -6.99 -2.34
N PHE A 96 -12.83 -7.88 -1.48
CA PHE A 96 -11.80 -7.57 -0.50
C PHE A 96 -10.43 -7.99 -1.03
N ILE A 97 -9.56 -7.01 -1.23
CA ILE A 97 -8.20 -7.18 -1.72
C ILE A 97 -7.29 -7.27 -0.50
N ASP A 98 -6.89 -8.49 -0.16
CA ASP A 98 -5.86 -8.73 0.85
C ASP A 98 -4.49 -8.44 0.25
N THR A 99 -3.69 -7.64 0.96
CA THR A 99 -2.35 -7.25 0.52
C THR A 99 -1.28 -7.84 1.44
N PRO A 100 -0.05 -8.04 0.94
CA PRO A 100 1.10 -8.31 1.79
C PRO A 100 1.22 -7.32 2.95
N GLY A 101 1.75 -7.80 4.09
CA GLY A 101 2.08 -6.93 5.22
C GLY A 101 3.24 -6.00 4.88
N LEU A 102 3.15 -4.75 5.35
CA LEU A 102 4.22 -3.77 5.22
C LEU A 102 5.18 -3.84 6.42
N SER A 103 6.42 -3.39 6.21
CA SER A 103 7.50 -3.38 7.20
C SER A 103 7.83 -4.77 7.74
N ASP A 104 7.98 -5.73 6.83
CA ASP A 104 8.41 -7.07 7.16
C ASP A 104 9.93 -7.14 7.42
N THR A 105 10.40 -8.20 8.08
CA THR A 105 11.81 -8.45 8.44
C THR A 105 12.77 -8.57 7.24
N GLU A 106 12.26 -8.48 6.01
CA GLU A 106 13.00 -8.65 4.76
C GLU A 106 13.55 -7.33 4.17
N GLY A 107 13.26 -6.18 4.81
CA GLY A 107 13.91 -4.89 4.52
C GLY A 107 13.29 -4.08 3.37
N LEU A 108 13.94 -2.96 3.04
CA LEU A 108 13.40 -1.91 2.15
C LEU A 108 13.04 -2.39 0.73
N ILE A 109 13.80 -3.33 0.17
CA ILE A 109 13.54 -3.86 -1.19
C ILE A 109 12.21 -4.62 -1.22
N GLN A 110 11.89 -5.36 -0.16
CA GLN A 110 10.62 -6.09 -0.07
C GLN A 110 9.46 -5.12 0.14
N ASP A 111 9.66 -4.04 0.89
CA ASP A 111 8.65 -3.00 1.06
C ASP A 111 8.34 -2.30 -0.26
N ASP A 112 9.34 -1.94 -1.07
CA ASP A 112 9.14 -1.41 -2.42
C ASP A 112 8.29 -2.35 -3.28
N PHE A 113 8.61 -3.64 -3.27
CA PHE A 113 7.82 -4.65 -3.99
C PHE A 113 6.38 -4.73 -3.48
N ASN A 114 6.18 -4.76 -2.16
CA ASN A 114 4.86 -4.82 -1.55
C ASN A 114 4.01 -3.59 -1.92
N ILE A 115 4.62 -2.41 -1.95
CA ILE A 115 3.96 -1.17 -2.37
C ILE A 115 3.56 -1.22 -3.85
N GLU A 116 4.42 -1.69 -4.75
CA GLU A 116 4.05 -1.88 -6.16
C GLU A 116 2.89 -2.87 -6.33
N GLN A 117 2.83 -3.94 -5.52
CA GLN A 117 1.69 -4.86 -5.53
C GLN A 117 0.39 -4.18 -5.06
N ILE A 118 0.46 -3.33 -4.04
CA ILE A 118 -0.68 -2.56 -3.52
C ILE A 118 -1.19 -1.57 -4.57
N LEU A 119 -0.28 -0.79 -5.18
CA LEU A 119 -0.62 0.17 -6.23
C LEU A 119 -1.26 -0.53 -7.44
N GLY A 120 -0.63 -1.62 -7.90
CA GLY A 120 -1.15 -2.40 -9.02
C GLY A 120 -2.53 -3.02 -8.74
N ALA A 121 -2.77 -3.52 -7.53
CA ALA A 121 -4.07 -4.06 -7.15
C ALA A 121 -5.16 -2.98 -7.06
N ALA A 122 -4.81 -1.80 -6.54
CA ALA A 122 -5.69 -0.64 -6.56
C ALA A 122 -6.04 -0.21 -7.98
N GLU A 123 -5.06 -0.10 -8.88
CA GLU A 123 -5.26 0.25 -10.29
C GLU A 123 -6.21 -0.72 -11.00
N GLN A 124 -5.98 -2.02 -10.86
CA GLN A 124 -6.77 -3.08 -11.50
C GLN A 124 -8.24 -3.07 -11.09
N SER A 125 -8.56 -2.57 -9.89
CA SER A 125 -9.95 -2.45 -9.44
C SER A 125 -10.76 -1.37 -10.17
N GLY A 126 -10.10 -0.39 -10.80
CA GLY A 126 -10.69 0.75 -11.52
C GLY A 126 -11.41 1.78 -10.64
N VAL A 127 -12.21 1.31 -9.68
CA VAL A 127 -12.91 2.11 -8.68
C VAL A 127 -12.73 1.45 -7.32
N LEU A 128 -12.29 2.22 -6.32
CA LEU A 128 -12.22 1.77 -4.92
C LEU A 128 -13.30 2.43 -4.08
N THR A 129 -13.99 1.62 -3.29
CA THR A 129 -14.97 2.08 -2.32
C THR A 129 -14.33 2.44 -1.00
N ALA A 130 -13.32 1.70 -0.55
CA ALA A 130 -12.64 2.00 0.71
C ALA A 130 -11.22 1.46 0.76
N ILE A 131 -10.42 2.07 1.63
CA ILE A 131 -9.18 1.51 2.13
C ILE A 131 -9.39 1.19 3.61
N ILE A 132 -9.20 -0.06 4.01
CA ILE A 132 -9.23 -0.45 5.42
C ILE A 132 -7.80 -0.57 5.93
N LEU A 133 -7.42 0.35 6.82
CA LEU A 133 -6.18 0.26 7.58
C LEU A 133 -6.40 -0.60 8.84
N VAL A 134 -5.81 -1.78 8.85
CA VAL A 134 -5.89 -2.77 9.94
C VAL A 134 -4.70 -2.60 10.88
N ILE A 135 -4.98 -2.29 12.14
CA ILE A 135 -3.98 -2.04 13.19
C ILE A 135 -4.31 -2.90 14.40
N ASN A 136 -3.29 -3.44 15.08
CA ASN A 136 -3.50 -4.11 16.35
C ASN A 136 -3.78 -3.06 17.45
N GLY A 137 -5.02 -3.02 17.95
CA GLY A 137 -5.48 -2.02 18.92
C GLY A 137 -4.88 -2.17 20.32
N THR A 138 -4.22 -3.28 20.66
CA THR A 138 -3.56 -3.45 21.96
C THR A 138 -2.22 -2.73 22.04
N GLN A 139 -1.68 -2.25 20.91
CA GLN A 139 -0.39 -1.57 20.87
C GLN A 139 -0.50 -0.15 21.46
N ALA A 140 0.01 0.02 22.68
CA ALA A 140 0.00 1.31 23.39
C ALA A 140 1.01 2.35 22.87
N ARG A 141 2.04 1.91 22.14
CA ARG A 141 3.07 2.78 21.59
C ARG A 141 3.19 2.49 20.11
N ALA A 142 3.29 3.52 19.29
CA ALA A 142 3.73 3.35 17.91
C ALA A 142 5.18 2.84 17.89
N THR A 143 5.32 1.52 17.73
CA THR A 143 6.60 0.83 17.55
C THR A 143 7.30 1.35 16.31
N VAL A 144 8.61 1.10 16.18
CA VAL A 144 9.36 1.48 14.97
C VAL A 144 8.72 0.87 13.72
N THR A 145 8.33 -0.40 13.80
CA THR A 145 7.66 -1.11 12.70
C THR A 145 6.32 -0.46 12.32
N LEU A 146 5.46 -0.16 13.31
CA LEU A 146 4.19 0.50 13.04
C LEU A 146 4.40 1.90 12.44
N ARG A 147 5.39 2.66 12.92
CA ARG A 147 5.71 3.98 12.35
C ARG A 147 6.16 3.88 10.90
N ASN A 148 7.06 2.94 10.60
CA ASN A 148 7.52 2.69 9.23
C ASN A 148 6.37 2.29 8.32
N THR A 149 5.51 1.37 8.77
CA THR A 149 4.30 0.98 8.04
C THR A 149 3.39 2.19 7.79
N LEU A 150 3.13 3.02 8.81
CA LEU A 150 2.31 4.21 8.65
C LEU A 150 2.95 5.22 7.68
N CYS A 151 4.27 5.38 7.68
CA CYS A 151 4.97 6.23 6.71
C CYS A 151 4.80 5.72 5.26
N LEU A 152 4.95 4.41 5.04
CA LEU A 152 4.78 3.78 3.73
C LEU A 152 3.33 3.89 3.23
N VAL A 153 2.36 3.63 4.10
CA VAL A 153 0.94 3.76 3.79
C VAL A 153 0.59 5.22 3.49
N LYS A 154 1.09 6.16 4.30
CA LYS A 154 0.92 7.60 4.07
C LYS A 154 1.48 8.08 2.74
N SER A 155 2.62 7.54 2.33
CA SER A 155 3.26 7.89 1.06
C SER A 155 2.60 7.22 -0.15
N SER A 156 1.68 6.28 0.05
CA SER A 156 1.11 5.46 -1.03
C SER A 156 -0.36 5.67 -1.27
N ILE A 157 -1.10 6.25 -0.33
CA ILE A 157 -2.52 6.55 -0.50
C ILE A 157 -2.70 7.98 -1.06
N PRO A 158 -3.38 8.15 -2.22
CA PRO A 158 -3.74 9.45 -2.72
C PRO A 158 -4.76 10.18 -1.82
N ASP A 159 -4.67 11.50 -1.74
CA ASP A 159 -5.49 12.32 -0.83
C ASP A 159 -7.00 12.19 -1.10
N VAL A 160 -7.38 11.99 -2.36
CA VAL A 160 -8.78 11.81 -2.79
C VAL A 160 -9.47 10.60 -2.13
N LEU A 161 -8.69 9.63 -1.64
CA LEU A 161 -9.19 8.43 -0.97
C LEU A 161 -9.21 8.52 0.55
N LEU A 162 -8.70 9.61 1.15
CA LEU A 162 -8.65 9.74 2.62
C LEU A 162 -10.05 9.80 3.25
N GLN A 163 -11.03 10.36 2.54
CA GLN A 163 -12.44 10.33 2.96
C GLN A 163 -13.06 8.92 2.96
N ASN A 164 -12.43 7.98 2.24
CA ASN A 164 -12.83 6.58 2.14
C ASN A 164 -11.87 5.68 2.95
N LEU A 165 -11.05 6.27 3.82
CA LEU A 165 -10.20 5.55 4.76
C LEU A 165 -11.02 5.10 5.97
N ILE A 166 -10.95 3.81 6.25
CA ILE A 166 -11.53 3.16 7.42
C ILE A 166 -10.39 2.59 8.25
N VAL A 167 -10.50 2.68 9.58
CA VAL A 167 -9.55 2.07 10.51
C VAL A 167 -10.23 0.96 11.27
N VAL A 168 -9.64 -0.23 11.26
CA VAL A 168 -10.08 -1.38 12.06
C VAL A 168 -9.00 -1.72 13.07
N LEU A 169 -9.31 -1.51 14.34
CA LEU A 169 -8.48 -1.89 15.48
C LEU A 169 -8.82 -3.32 15.91
N THR A 170 -7.91 -4.25 15.65
CA THR A 170 -8.04 -5.67 15.98
C THR A 170 -7.55 -5.97 17.40
N ASN A 171 -7.86 -7.18 17.90
CA ASN A 171 -7.49 -7.69 19.22
C ASN A 171 -7.99 -6.85 20.40
N CYS A 172 -9.02 -6.02 20.21
CA CYS A 172 -9.46 -5.07 21.24
C CYS A 172 -10.95 -4.74 21.16
N PHE A 173 -11.45 -4.10 22.21
CA PHE A 173 -12.69 -3.32 22.18
C PHE A 173 -12.36 -1.83 22.25
N ALA A 174 -13.35 -0.99 21.98
CA ALA A 174 -13.23 0.46 22.18
C ALA A 174 -12.74 0.82 23.59
N ALA A 175 -13.22 0.13 24.63
CA ALA A 175 -12.82 0.38 26.02
C ALA A 175 -11.44 -0.19 26.42
N SER A 176 -10.86 -1.07 25.60
CA SER A 176 -9.57 -1.73 25.90
C SER A 176 -8.49 -1.43 24.87
N ALA A 177 -8.77 -0.57 23.88
CA ALA A 177 -7.82 -0.16 22.87
C ALA A 177 -6.78 0.76 23.51
N ASN A 178 -5.52 0.43 23.32
CA ASN A 178 -4.40 1.27 23.75
C ASN A 178 -3.83 2.10 22.58
N PHE A 179 -4.16 1.74 21.34
CA PHE A 179 -3.70 2.49 20.17
C PHE A 179 -4.37 3.87 20.12
N GLU A 180 -3.55 4.91 20.08
CA GLU A 180 -4.04 6.28 19.97
C GLU A 180 -4.08 6.77 18.52
N MET A 181 -5.25 7.25 18.09
CA MET A 181 -5.48 7.78 16.75
C MET A 181 -4.58 8.98 16.38
N VAL A 182 -3.95 9.63 17.36
CA VAL A 182 -2.97 10.72 17.16
C VAL A 182 -1.80 10.28 16.27
N HIS A 183 -1.45 8.99 16.25
CA HIS A 183 -0.39 8.45 15.41
C HIS A 183 -0.72 8.49 13.90
N LEU A 184 -2.00 8.60 13.55
CA LEU A 184 -2.43 8.71 12.15
C LEU A 184 -2.34 10.13 11.60
N LYS A 185 -2.10 11.15 12.45
CA LYS A 185 -1.91 12.54 11.99
C LYS A 185 -0.86 12.64 10.87
N PRO A 186 -1.08 13.52 9.87
CA PRO A 186 -2.15 14.50 9.80
C PRO A 186 -3.47 13.97 9.23
N TRP A 187 -3.59 12.67 8.94
CA TRP A 187 -4.87 12.12 8.52
C TRP A 187 -5.91 12.28 9.62
N THR A 188 -7.08 12.73 9.21
CA THR A 188 -8.27 12.82 10.06
C THR A 188 -9.24 11.75 9.59
N VAL A 189 -9.43 10.73 10.42
CA VAL A 189 -10.39 9.65 10.16
C VAL A 189 -11.66 9.95 10.94
N PRO A 190 -12.83 10.04 10.28
CA PRO A 190 -14.10 10.25 10.98
C PRO A 190 -14.34 9.13 12.00
N GLU A 191 -14.93 9.44 13.16
CA GLU A 191 -15.23 8.42 14.19
C GLU A 191 -16.12 7.29 13.65
N ALA A 192 -17.05 7.61 12.74
CA ALA A 192 -17.90 6.64 12.05
C ALA A 192 -17.11 5.62 11.20
N ASN A 193 -15.87 5.93 10.85
CA ASN A 193 -14.95 5.07 10.09
C ASN A 193 -13.94 4.34 10.99
N VAL A 194 -14.10 4.38 12.32
CA VAL A 194 -13.21 3.69 13.26
C VAL A 194 -13.96 2.53 13.92
N PHE A 195 -13.49 1.31 13.68
CA PHE A 195 -14.09 0.09 14.19
C PHE A 195 -13.13 -0.61 15.14
N HIS A 196 -13.67 -1.18 16.21
CA HIS A 196 -12.92 -1.98 17.18
C HIS A 196 -13.51 -3.38 17.18
N MET A 197 -12.67 -4.40 17.02
CA MET A 197 -13.12 -5.79 17.07
C MET A 197 -12.10 -6.70 17.74
N ASN A 198 -12.64 -7.67 18.46
CA ASN A 198 -11.84 -8.74 19.05
C ASN A 198 -11.89 -9.99 18.17
N ASN A 199 -10.77 -10.29 17.54
CA ASN A 199 -10.60 -11.42 16.63
C ASN A 199 -10.13 -12.70 17.33
N CYS A 200 -10.34 -12.82 18.65
CA CYS A 200 -9.83 -13.94 19.46
C CYS A 200 -10.41 -15.32 19.04
N ALA A 201 -11.58 -15.38 18.42
CA ALA A 201 -12.22 -16.65 18.04
C ALA A 201 -11.42 -17.47 17.02
N LEU A 202 -10.63 -16.79 16.19
CA LEU A 202 -9.76 -17.43 15.20
C LEU A 202 -8.29 -17.50 15.65
N SER A 203 -7.99 -17.10 16.89
CA SER A 203 -6.63 -16.99 17.41
C SER A 203 -6.10 -18.27 18.04
N ARG A 204 -6.95 -19.28 18.31
CA ARG A 204 -6.56 -20.57 18.91
C ARG A 204 -7.47 -21.71 18.45
N PRO A 205 -7.04 -22.99 18.56
CA PRO A 205 -7.86 -24.13 18.15
C PRO A 205 -9.16 -24.24 18.95
N LEU A 206 -10.27 -24.55 18.26
CA LEU A 206 -11.61 -24.71 18.86
C LEU A 206 -11.63 -25.68 20.05
N ALA A 207 -10.85 -26.77 19.97
CA ALA A 207 -10.79 -27.83 20.98
C ALA A 207 -10.31 -27.36 22.38
N LEU A 208 -9.59 -26.24 22.46
CA LEU A 208 -9.14 -25.70 23.75
C LEU A 208 -10.28 -25.02 24.53
N TRP A 209 -11.29 -24.50 23.83
CA TRP A 209 -12.34 -23.66 24.43
C TRP A 209 -13.49 -24.46 25.01
N VAL A 210 -13.82 -25.61 24.39
CA VAL A 210 -14.94 -26.48 24.79
C VAL A 210 -14.76 -27.07 26.19
N LYS A 211 -13.54 -27.04 26.74
CA LYS A 211 -13.21 -27.62 28.05
C LYS A 211 -13.56 -26.72 29.24
N ASN A 212 -13.82 -25.42 29.03
CA ASN A 212 -14.10 -24.47 30.10
C ASN A 212 -15.36 -23.65 29.78
N ILE A 213 -16.40 -23.82 30.60
CA ILE A 213 -17.71 -23.18 30.40
C ILE A 213 -17.62 -21.65 30.38
N HIS A 214 -16.81 -21.05 31.25
CA HIS A 214 -16.64 -19.59 31.29
C HIS A 214 -15.94 -19.06 30.04
N MET A 215 -14.92 -19.79 29.56
CA MET A 215 -14.23 -19.43 28.33
C MET A 215 -15.14 -19.57 27.12
N LYS A 216 -15.99 -20.61 27.07
CA LYS A 216 -16.99 -20.80 26.02
C LYS A 216 -17.99 -19.63 26.00
N THR A 217 -18.61 -19.30 27.14
CA THR A 217 -19.57 -18.20 27.23
C THR A 217 -18.95 -16.85 26.87
N TYR A 218 -17.71 -16.60 27.32
CA TYR A 218 -16.98 -15.40 26.92
C TYR A 218 -16.79 -15.37 25.40
N LEU A 219 -16.29 -16.46 24.81
CA LEU A 219 -16.03 -16.54 23.38
C LEU A 219 -17.30 -16.39 22.51
N GLU A 220 -18.42 -16.96 22.94
CA GLU A 220 -19.72 -16.79 22.26
C GLU A 220 -20.13 -15.32 22.22
N LYS A 221 -19.99 -14.62 23.35
CA LYS A 221 -20.26 -13.18 23.43
C LYS A 221 -19.30 -12.38 22.54
N GLU A 222 -18.01 -12.71 22.58
CA GLU A 222 -17.00 -12.06 21.73
C GLU A 222 -17.27 -12.24 20.25
N TRP A 223 -17.62 -13.47 19.85
CA TRP A 223 -17.99 -13.79 18.48
C TRP A 223 -19.18 -12.95 18.02
N GLN A 224 -20.23 -12.89 18.83
CA GLN A 224 -21.40 -12.07 18.54
C GLN A 224 -21.03 -10.59 18.38
N CYS A 225 -20.31 -10.01 19.34
CA CYS A 225 -19.88 -8.61 19.26
C CYS A 225 -19.03 -8.34 18.01
N SER A 226 -18.13 -9.25 17.64
CA SER A 226 -17.32 -9.11 16.44
C SER A 226 -18.14 -9.23 15.15
N MET A 227 -19.13 -10.14 15.08
CA MET A 227 -20.04 -10.24 13.94
C MET A 227 -20.92 -8.98 13.79
N GLU A 228 -21.39 -8.41 14.90
CA GLU A 228 -22.11 -7.12 14.91
C GLU A 228 -21.21 -5.97 14.41
N THR A 229 -19.93 -5.96 14.80
CA THR A 229 -18.97 -4.97 14.26
C THR A 229 -18.76 -5.16 12.76
N ILE A 230 -18.62 -6.39 12.27
CA ILE A 230 -18.51 -6.68 10.84
C ILE A 230 -19.78 -6.21 10.10
N GLU A 231 -20.97 -6.46 10.64
CA GLU A 231 -22.22 -5.99 10.05
C GLU A 231 -22.25 -4.46 9.93
N LYS A 232 -21.86 -3.74 10.98
CA LYS A 232 -21.76 -2.26 10.96
C LYS A 232 -20.73 -1.78 9.94
N LEU A 233 -19.59 -2.46 9.84
CA LEU A 233 -18.55 -2.15 8.85
C LEU A 233 -19.06 -2.36 7.42
N ILE A 234 -19.73 -3.49 7.14
CA ILE A 234 -20.35 -3.76 5.84
C ILE A 234 -21.42 -2.71 5.52
N HIS A 235 -22.26 -2.33 6.48
CA HIS A 235 -23.24 -1.26 6.30
C HIS A 235 -22.55 0.07 5.95
N ASN A 236 -21.50 0.47 6.68
CA ASN A 236 -20.74 1.69 6.39
C ASN A 236 -20.16 1.68 4.97
N LEU A 237 -19.59 0.55 4.52
CA LEU A 237 -19.06 0.40 3.16
C LEU A 237 -20.14 0.64 2.09
N THR A 238 -21.41 0.26 2.34
CA THR A 238 -22.49 0.52 1.38
C THR A 238 -22.84 2.00 1.23
N GLN A 239 -22.53 2.82 2.25
CA GLN A 239 -22.80 4.26 2.28
C GLN A 239 -21.66 5.07 1.63
N LEU A 240 -20.47 4.48 1.47
CA LEU A 240 -19.35 5.14 0.83
C LEU A 240 -19.49 5.12 -0.70
N GLY A 241 -19.27 6.29 -1.32
CA GLY A 241 -19.20 6.43 -2.77
C GLY A 241 -17.84 5.96 -3.29
N GLY A 242 -17.83 5.17 -4.37
CA GLY A 242 -16.61 4.76 -5.04
C GLY A 242 -15.80 5.93 -5.61
N LYS A 243 -14.48 5.78 -5.63
CA LYS A 243 -13.51 6.75 -6.16
C LYS A 243 -12.69 6.07 -7.25
N THR A 244 -12.43 6.78 -8.35
CA THR A 244 -11.60 6.25 -9.43
C THR A 244 -10.16 6.04 -8.96
N THR A 245 -9.50 5.02 -9.49
CA THR A 245 -8.12 4.66 -9.12
C THR A 245 -7.07 5.37 -9.96
N GLU A 246 -7.48 6.35 -10.78
CA GLU A 246 -6.60 7.14 -11.66
C GLU A 246 -5.47 7.83 -10.89
N ALA A 247 -5.75 8.30 -9.67
CA ALA A 247 -4.73 8.91 -8.82
C ALA A 247 -3.59 7.92 -8.49
N PHE A 248 -3.89 6.63 -8.28
CA PHE A 248 -2.86 5.60 -8.10
C PHE A 248 -2.02 5.42 -9.36
N THR A 249 -2.68 5.34 -10.53
CA THR A 249 -1.97 5.24 -11.82
C THR A 249 -1.03 6.41 -12.04
N GLN A 250 -1.50 7.63 -11.78
CA GLN A 250 -0.66 8.82 -11.91
C GLN A 250 0.49 8.77 -10.89
N MET A 251 0.23 8.42 -9.63
CA MET A 251 1.29 8.29 -8.62
C MET A 251 2.37 7.30 -9.06
N ARG A 252 1.98 6.10 -9.53
CA ARG A 252 2.89 5.07 -10.02
C ARG A 252 3.70 5.55 -11.22
N MET A 253 3.06 6.09 -12.25
CA MET A 253 3.74 6.63 -13.43
C MET A 253 4.76 7.72 -13.09
N LYS A 254 4.45 8.60 -12.12
CA LYS A 254 5.38 9.63 -11.66
C LYS A 254 6.55 9.04 -10.88
N ARG A 255 6.30 8.06 -9.99
CA ARG A 255 7.36 7.32 -9.29
C ARG A 255 8.30 6.65 -10.28
N ASP A 256 7.76 5.91 -11.25
CA ASP A 256 8.53 5.23 -12.29
C ASP A 256 9.33 6.22 -13.14
N LYS A 257 8.74 7.35 -13.51
CA LYS A 257 9.44 8.40 -14.25
C LYS A 257 10.61 8.96 -13.44
N ILE A 258 10.41 9.28 -12.16
CA ILE A 258 11.49 9.76 -11.28
C ILE A 258 12.62 8.71 -11.18
N LYS A 259 12.27 7.45 -10.90
CA LYS A 259 13.25 6.34 -10.78
C LYS A 259 14.03 6.15 -12.09
N SER A 260 13.34 6.13 -13.23
CA SER A 260 13.93 6.02 -14.56
C SER A 260 14.87 7.18 -14.89
N GLN A 261 14.47 8.42 -14.60
CA GLN A 261 15.29 9.59 -14.86
C GLN A 261 16.55 9.62 -14.00
N LEU A 262 16.44 9.31 -12.71
CA LEU A 262 17.59 9.19 -11.82
C LEU A 262 18.55 8.09 -12.31
N HIS A 263 18.01 6.94 -12.73
CA HIS A 263 18.82 5.87 -13.30
C HIS A 263 19.49 6.27 -14.62
N SER A 264 18.79 6.99 -15.50
CA SER A 264 19.38 7.47 -16.75
C SER A 264 20.46 8.51 -16.52
N ILE A 265 20.29 9.43 -15.56
CA ILE A 265 21.32 10.39 -15.16
C ILE A 265 22.59 9.64 -14.74
N LEU A 266 22.43 8.56 -13.97
CA LEU A 266 23.55 7.71 -13.53
C LEU A 266 24.29 7.04 -14.69
N LEU A 267 23.55 6.53 -15.68
CA LEU A 267 24.16 5.92 -16.88
C LEU A 267 24.89 6.94 -17.75
N ASP A 268 24.30 8.12 -17.96
CA ASP A 268 24.87 9.14 -18.83
C ASP A 268 26.13 9.78 -18.21
N VAL A 269 26.17 9.96 -16.88
CA VAL A 269 27.39 10.36 -16.15
C VAL A 269 28.52 9.35 -16.33
N LYS A 270 28.23 8.03 -16.33
CA LYS A 270 29.23 6.99 -16.60
C LYS A 270 29.74 7.02 -18.05
N LYS A 271 28.86 7.26 -19.03
CA LYS A 271 29.25 7.41 -20.43
C LYS A 271 30.18 8.62 -20.61
N PHE A 272 29.86 9.74 -19.97
CA PHE A 272 30.67 10.95 -20.03
C PHE A 272 32.10 10.73 -19.55
N GLN A 273 32.27 9.91 -18.49
CA GLN A 273 33.60 9.51 -18.01
C GLN A 273 34.38 8.69 -19.05
N ASN A 274 33.74 7.74 -19.72
CA ASN A 274 34.40 6.91 -20.74
C ASN A 274 34.84 7.74 -21.96
N VAL A 275 34.02 8.72 -22.38
CA VAL A 275 34.39 9.66 -23.44
C VAL A 275 35.57 10.53 -23.01
N SER A 276 35.58 10.98 -21.74
CA SER A 276 36.66 11.79 -21.18
C SER A 276 37.97 11.02 -20.95
N LYS A 277 37.94 9.69 -20.77
CA LYS A 277 39.13 8.83 -20.60
C LYS A 277 39.86 8.50 -21.90
N ASN A 278 39.21 8.69 -23.06
CA ASN A 278 39.86 8.50 -24.38
C ASN A 278 40.75 9.71 -24.72
N GLU A 279 41.67 10.05 -23.82
CA GLU A 279 42.62 11.16 -23.95
C GLU A 279 43.61 10.98 -25.14
N GLU A 280 43.68 9.80 -25.76
CA GLU A 280 44.46 9.58 -26.99
C GLU A 280 43.86 10.24 -28.25
N ILE A 281 42.64 10.79 -28.20
CA ILE A 281 41.98 11.46 -29.35
C ILE A 281 41.82 12.98 -29.10
N GLN A 282 42.75 13.62 -28.41
CA GLN A 282 42.78 15.10 -28.34
C GLN A 282 43.09 15.77 -29.70
N PHE A 283 43.28 15.03 -30.79
CA PHE A 283 43.62 15.58 -32.11
C PHE A 283 42.42 15.75 -33.08
N LYS A 284 41.17 15.49 -32.66
CA LYS A 284 39.94 15.65 -33.49
C LYS A 284 38.88 16.55 -32.84
N ILE A 285 39.27 17.79 -32.52
CA ILE A 285 38.62 18.70 -31.55
C ILE A 285 37.20 19.21 -31.93
N GLY A 286 36.69 19.03 -33.15
CA GLY A 286 35.37 19.59 -33.51
C GLY A 286 34.13 18.76 -33.09
N ASN A 287 34.18 17.44 -33.26
CA ASN A 287 32.97 16.60 -33.08
C ASN A 287 32.74 16.22 -31.61
N LEU A 288 33.80 16.05 -30.82
CA LEU A 288 33.70 15.64 -29.42
C LEU A 288 33.09 16.72 -28.53
N ASP A 289 33.38 18.00 -28.76
CA ASP A 289 32.79 19.10 -27.99
C ASP A 289 31.27 19.22 -28.23
N SER A 290 30.83 18.96 -29.48
CA SER A 290 29.41 18.91 -29.82
C SER A 290 28.70 17.72 -29.17
N GLU A 291 29.34 16.55 -29.12
CA GLU A 291 28.79 15.37 -28.45
C GLU A 291 28.72 15.57 -26.92
N ILE A 292 29.75 16.17 -26.32
CA ILE A 292 29.79 16.55 -24.91
C ILE A 292 28.67 17.54 -24.56
N ALA A 293 28.46 18.56 -25.39
CA ALA A 293 27.39 19.53 -25.22
C ALA A 293 26.00 18.87 -25.29
N ALA A 294 25.77 18.02 -26.29
CA ALA A 294 24.51 17.29 -26.45
C ALA A 294 24.21 16.37 -25.26
N VAL A 295 25.22 15.67 -24.72
CA VAL A 295 25.07 14.84 -23.51
C VAL A 295 24.73 15.70 -22.29
N LYS A 296 25.35 16.88 -22.16
CA LYS A 296 25.09 17.80 -21.06
C LYS A 296 23.68 18.39 -21.11
N ASP A 297 23.22 18.80 -22.28
CA ASP A 297 21.87 19.35 -22.49
C ASP A 297 20.80 18.28 -22.17
N ALA A 298 21.01 17.04 -22.63
CA ALA A 298 20.13 15.91 -22.30
C ALA A 298 20.09 15.61 -20.79
N LEU A 299 21.21 15.83 -20.09
CA LEU A 299 21.30 15.66 -18.64
C LEU A 299 20.57 16.78 -17.89
N ASP A 300 20.65 18.01 -18.39
CA ASP A 300 19.95 19.18 -17.85
C ASP A 300 18.42 19.04 -18.01
N GLU A 301 17.95 18.60 -19.18
CA GLU A 301 16.53 18.34 -19.42
C GLU A 301 15.96 17.29 -18.45
N LYS A 302 16.63 16.15 -18.29
CA LYS A 302 16.22 15.10 -17.34
C LYS A 302 16.22 15.59 -15.89
N THR A 303 17.22 16.40 -15.52
CA THR A 303 17.31 16.98 -14.18
C THR A 303 16.15 17.96 -13.92
N ALA A 304 15.68 18.68 -14.94
CA ALA A 304 14.58 19.64 -14.83
C ALA A 304 13.19 18.97 -14.71
N GLU A 305 13.02 17.77 -15.26
CA GLU A 305 11.75 17.03 -15.19
C GLU A 305 11.47 16.41 -13.80
N ILE A 306 12.49 16.03 -13.04
CA ILE A 306 12.33 15.40 -11.71
C ILE A 306 11.55 16.33 -10.75
N PRO A 307 11.93 17.61 -10.54
CA PRO A 307 11.17 18.54 -9.70
C PRO A 307 9.70 18.69 -10.11
N LYS A 308 9.40 18.64 -11.41
CA LYS A 308 8.02 18.71 -11.91
C LYS A 308 7.23 17.48 -11.47
N CYS A 309 7.79 16.29 -11.67
CA CYS A 309 7.14 15.04 -11.25
C CYS A 309 6.95 15.00 -9.72
N CYS A 310 7.93 15.46 -8.94
CA CYS A 310 7.80 15.51 -7.49
C CYS A 310 6.67 16.46 -7.05
N ARG A 311 6.55 17.66 -7.64
CA ARG A 311 5.43 18.57 -7.33
C ARG A 311 4.07 17.95 -7.66
N GLU A 312 3.95 17.34 -8.83
CA GLU A 312 2.71 16.68 -9.25
C GLU A 312 2.35 15.50 -8.34
N LEU A 313 3.34 14.70 -7.92
CA LEU A 313 3.14 13.61 -6.97
C LEU A 313 2.67 14.13 -5.61
N LYS A 314 3.25 15.25 -5.15
CA LYS A 314 2.86 15.90 -3.89
C LYS A 314 1.44 16.49 -3.93
N MET A 315 0.96 16.89 -5.11
CA MET A 315 -0.44 17.32 -5.29
C MET A 315 -1.43 16.14 -5.22
N LEU A 316 -1.01 14.94 -5.62
CA LEU A 316 -1.85 13.74 -5.56
C LEU A 316 -1.86 13.11 -4.16
N CYS A 317 -0.73 13.20 -3.47
CA CYS A 317 -0.51 12.63 -2.14
C CYS A 317 0.30 13.65 -1.34
N SER A 318 -0.38 14.47 -0.53
CA SER A 318 0.27 15.51 0.26
C SER A 318 1.24 14.94 1.29
N GLN A 319 1.05 13.68 1.69
CA GLN A 319 1.89 12.96 2.65
C GLN A 319 3.01 12.13 2.01
N PHE A 320 3.29 12.34 0.72
CA PHE A 320 4.36 11.63 0.03
C PHE A 320 5.73 11.96 0.64
N ASN A 321 6.43 10.94 1.15
CA ASN A 321 7.80 11.08 1.67
C ASN A 321 8.83 10.79 0.56
N PHE A 322 9.34 11.84 -0.07
CA PHE A 322 10.37 11.72 -1.10
C PHE A 322 11.73 11.30 -0.55
N VAL A 323 12.04 11.65 0.70
CA VAL A 323 13.32 11.29 1.31
C VAL A 323 13.38 9.77 1.43
N ASP A 324 12.40 9.14 2.07
CA ASP A 324 12.39 7.69 2.27
C ASP A 324 12.37 6.92 0.93
N GLU A 325 11.57 7.38 -0.04
CA GLU A 325 11.44 6.73 -1.35
C GLU A 325 12.73 6.82 -2.20
N LEU A 326 13.44 7.96 -2.14
CA LEU A 326 14.57 8.23 -3.04
C LEU A 326 15.94 8.07 -2.37
N GLN A 327 16.01 7.87 -1.05
CA GLN A 327 17.28 7.81 -0.31
C GLN A 327 18.19 6.70 -0.84
N GLY A 328 17.67 5.50 -1.06
CA GLY A 328 18.46 4.38 -1.59
C GLY A 328 19.03 4.67 -2.98
N ILE A 329 18.30 5.41 -3.81
CA ILE A 329 18.75 5.83 -5.14
C ILE A 329 19.85 6.88 -5.01
N PHE A 330 19.68 7.87 -4.13
CA PHE A 330 20.70 8.89 -3.88
C PHE A 330 22.00 8.28 -3.34
N ASP A 331 21.93 7.29 -2.44
CA ASP A 331 23.11 6.62 -1.90
C ASP A 331 23.91 5.91 -3.00
N ILE A 332 23.21 5.24 -3.93
CA ILE A 332 23.83 4.61 -5.10
C ILE A 332 24.45 5.68 -6.01
N MET A 333 23.74 6.77 -6.28
CA MET A 333 24.24 7.86 -7.12
C MET A 333 25.48 8.55 -6.52
N GLU A 334 25.47 8.82 -5.21
CA GLU A 334 26.61 9.41 -4.51
C GLU A 334 27.82 8.47 -4.52
N ARG A 335 27.60 7.15 -4.31
CA ARG A 335 28.67 6.16 -4.39
C ARG A 335 29.28 6.10 -5.78
N ASP A 336 28.44 6.03 -6.81
CA ASP A 336 28.88 5.94 -8.20
C ASP A 336 29.61 7.23 -8.63
N ALA A 337 29.11 8.41 -8.22
CA ALA A 337 29.79 9.68 -8.47
C ALA A 337 31.21 9.73 -7.88
N ARG A 338 31.43 9.10 -6.72
CA ARG A 338 32.77 9.02 -6.10
C ARG A 338 33.75 8.13 -6.87
N THR A 339 33.26 7.20 -7.69
CA THR A 339 34.10 6.32 -8.54
C THR A 339 34.59 7.00 -9.82
N LEU A 340 34.08 8.20 -10.11
CA LEU A 340 34.48 9.00 -11.27
C LEU A 340 35.92 9.51 -11.10
N THR A 341 36.74 9.28 -12.14
CA THR A 341 38.17 9.64 -12.15
C THR A 341 38.43 11.08 -12.60
N SER A 342 37.55 11.67 -13.42
CA SER A 342 37.68 13.07 -13.84
C SER A 342 37.09 14.00 -12.78
N MET A 343 37.90 14.95 -12.29
CA MET A 343 37.48 15.91 -11.25
C MET A 343 36.33 16.81 -11.72
N VAL A 344 36.34 17.23 -12.99
CA VAL A 344 35.29 18.10 -13.56
C VAL A 344 33.95 17.37 -13.65
N VAL A 345 33.97 16.13 -14.16
CA VAL A 345 32.77 15.29 -14.31
C VAL A 345 32.20 14.93 -12.95
N ARG A 346 33.07 14.61 -11.99
CA ARG A 346 32.69 14.33 -10.61
C ARG A 346 32.02 15.53 -9.96
N ALA A 347 32.60 16.72 -10.08
CA ALA A 347 32.04 17.94 -9.50
C ALA A 347 30.66 18.28 -10.09
N ASP A 348 30.47 18.10 -11.41
CA ASP A 348 29.17 18.31 -12.06
C ASP A 348 28.12 17.28 -11.61
N ALA A 349 28.48 16.00 -11.56
CA ALA A 349 27.60 14.94 -11.09
C ALA A 349 27.17 15.16 -9.63
N GLU A 350 28.12 15.46 -8.74
CA GLU A 350 27.82 15.75 -7.33
C GLU A 350 26.95 17.02 -7.19
N LYS A 351 27.15 18.04 -8.03
CA LYS A 351 26.30 19.24 -8.05
C LYS A 351 24.86 18.91 -8.44
N ARG A 352 24.66 18.07 -9.46
CA ARG A 352 23.32 17.63 -9.90
C ARG A 352 22.62 16.84 -8.80
N ILE A 353 23.31 15.88 -8.18
CA ILE A 353 22.77 15.09 -7.06
C ILE A 353 22.33 16.03 -5.93
N ARG A 354 23.18 16.99 -5.54
CA ARG A 354 22.83 17.98 -4.50
C ARG A 354 21.61 18.81 -4.86
N ASN A 355 21.48 19.26 -6.11
CA ASN A 355 20.33 20.04 -6.56
C ASN A 355 19.02 19.23 -6.45
N VAL A 356 19.02 17.98 -6.89
CA VAL A 356 17.82 17.12 -6.81
C VAL A 356 17.48 16.83 -5.34
N LYS A 357 18.48 16.51 -4.51
CA LYS A 357 18.30 16.27 -3.07
C LYS A 357 17.72 17.49 -2.36
N HIS A 358 18.21 18.69 -2.65
CA HIS A 358 17.66 19.93 -2.11
C HIS A 358 16.18 20.13 -2.46
N VAL A 359 15.78 19.82 -3.70
CA VAL A 359 14.36 19.89 -4.10
C VAL A 359 13.52 18.90 -3.31
N VAL A 360 13.99 17.66 -3.17
CA VAL A 360 13.35 16.60 -2.38
C VAL A 360 13.19 17.01 -0.91
N ASP A 361 14.24 17.54 -0.30
CA ASP A 361 14.24 18.01 1.09
C ASP A 361 13.29 19.19 1.28
N THR A 362 13.25 20.12 0.33
CA THR A 362 12.33 21.28 0.37
C THR A 362 10.87 20.84 0.29
N LEU A 363 10.55 19.89 -0.60
CA LEU A 363 9.19 19.37 -0.76
C LEU A 363 8.73 18.52 0.44
N THR A 364 9.67 17.91 1.16
CA THR A 364 9.39 17.11 2.35
C THR A 364 9.29 17.97 3.61
N SER A 365 10.14 19.01 3.75
CA SER A 365 10.18 19.88 4.92
C SER A 365 9.05 20.91 5.00
N ALA A 366 8.37 21.21 3.89
CA ALA A 366 7.16 22.05 3.87
C ALA A 366 6.03 21.51 4.78
N GLU A 367 6.10 20.24 5.21
CA GLU A 367 5.18 19.63 6.18
C GLU A 367 5.44 20.04 7.65
N LYS A 368 6.65 20.51 7.99
CA LYS A 368 7.00 20.84 9.39
C LYS A 368 6.61 22.26 9.81
N SER A 369 6.17 23.08 8.86
CA SER A 369 5.87 24.51 9.03
C SER A 369 4.37 24.85 8.92
N GLY A 370 3.48 23.85 8.86
CA GLY A 370 2.03 24.02 8.71
C GLY A 370 1.25 23.54 9.92
#